data_AF-A0A6G3XIT5-F1
#
_entry.id   AF-A0A6G3XIT5-F1
#
_cell.length_a   1.000
_cell.length_b   1.000
_cell.length_c   1.000
_cell.angle_alpha   90.00
_cell.angle_beta   90.00
_cell.angle_gamma   90.00
#
_symmetry.space_group_name_H-M   'P 1'
#
loop_
_entity.id
_entity.type
_entity.pdbx_description
1 polymer ?
#
loop_
_entity_poly.entity_id
_entity_poly.type
_entity_poly.pdbx_seq_one_letter_code
_entity_poly.pdbx_strand_id
1 'polypeptide(L)'
;LPAGLERRTELRTLGVARVPLTEAIDRLAGLERDPAWWHRLYDSLAGTDPDRLSGLPVPLAGDPEDERAGRPPRTTIGPRQILLPLPDALTGPVLARLSRLGLKVAHPDAAHPLLEKLGALPATPRAVLTTPQVRAAVAGSLDAGEIWDEDALDGDELAETVLTLVRDAELAPGDEPWLGALALPDEDGEPAPAGELVLPGSPFAQVMREGELALADQELADRWGEGPLTACGVLATFALVRATDVVLDPDELEPRDSDFAEPDDAGLLDAVDV
;
A
#
# COMPACT_ATOMS: atom_id res chain seq x y z
N LEU A 1 -7.87 37.57 2.45
CA LEU A 1 -6.99 38.26 3.43
C LEU A 1 -6.70 37.27 4.55
N PRO A 2 -5.47 37.20 5.08
CA PRO A 2 -5.15 36.37 6.24
C PRO A 2 -6.00 36.73 7.47
N ALA A 3 -6.17 35.77 8.39
CA ALA A 3 -6.92 35.97 9.63
C ALA A 3 -6.37 37.16 10.44
N GLY A 4 -7.26 38.01 10.96
CA GLY A 4 -6.92 39.22 11.73
C GLY A 4 -6.83 40.52 10.91
N LEU A 5 -6.59 40.45 9.60
CA LEU A 5 -6.62 41.63 8.71
C LEU A 5 -8.04 41.98 8.27
N GLU A 6 -9.02 41.07 8.38
CA GLU A 6 -10.41 41.34 8.00
C GLU A 6 -11.06 42.49 8.80
N ARG A 7 -10.53 42.80 10.00
CA ARG A 7 -11.04 43.85 10.88
C ARG A 7 -10.42 45.23 10.63
N ARG A 8 -9.36 45.33 9.82
CA ARG A 8 -8.69 46.60 9.56
C ARG A 8 -9.53 47.50 8.65
N THR A 9 -9.95 48.64 9.19
CA THR A 9 -10.81 49.61 8.50
C THR A 9 -10.09 50.23 7.31
N GLU A 10 -8.76 50.36 7.39
CA GLU A 10 -7.89 50.92 6.36
C GLU A 10 -7.99 50.13 5.04
N LEU A 11 -8.10 48.80 5.11
CA LEU A 11 -8.23 47.93 3.93
C LEU A 11 -9.62 48.05 3.26
N ARG A 12 -10.65 48.38 4.05
CA ARG A 12 -12.00 48.70 3.53
C ARG A 12 -12.00 50.06 2.84
N THR A 13 -11.34 51.05 3.42
CA THR A 13 -11.23 52.40 2.84
C THR A 13 -10.45 52.40 1.52
N LEU A 14 -9.46 51.52 1.37
CA LEU A 14 -8.67 51.36 0.14
C LEU A 14 -9.35 50.48 -0.94
N GLY A 15 -10.58 50.00 -0.71
CA GLY A 15 -11.33 49.23 -1.71
C GLY A 15 -10.73 47.87 -2.07
N VAL A 16 -9.92 47.27 -1.19
CA VAL A 16 -9.25 46.00 -1.45
C VAL A 16 -10.29 44.87 -1.55
N ALA A 17 -10.35 44.23 -2.72
CA ALA A 17 -11.27 43.12 -2.97
C ALA A 17 -11.03 41.95 -2.02
N ARG A 18 -12.11 41.42 -1.44
CA ARG A 18 -12.06 40.23 -0.55
C ARG A 18 -12.27 38.99 -1.40
N VAL A 19 -11.25 38.14 -1.45
CA VAL A 19 -11.33 36.82 -2.08
C VAL A 19 -11.68 35.79 -1.00
N PRO A 20 -12.76 34.98 -1.17
CA PRO A 20 -13.04 33.83 -0.32
C PRO A 20 -11.85 32.86 -0.26
N LEU A 21 -11.66 32.19 0.88
CA LEU A 21 -10.54 31.25 1.03
C LEU A 21 -10.59 30.11 -0.01
N THR A 22 -11.78 29.60 -0.31
CA THR A 22 -11.98 28.56 -1.33
C THR A 22 -11.51 29.03 -2.71
N GLU A 23 -11.90 30.23 -3.13
CA GLU A 23 -11.44 30.81 -4.39
C GLU A 23 -9.93 31.07 -4.39
N ALA A 24 -9.34 31.42 -3.23
CA ALA A 24 -7.89 31.53 -3.10
C ALA A 24 -7.19 30.18 -3.26
N ILE A 25 -7.77 29.10 -2.73
CA ILE A 25 -7.27 27.72 -2.86
C ILE A 25 -7.39 27.23 -4.30
N ASP A 26 -8.50 27.51 -4.98
CA ASP A 26 -8.68 27.15 -6.39
C ASP A 26 -7.60 27.78 -7.27
N ARG A 27 -7.18 29.01 -6.95
CA ARG A 27 -6.07 29.69 -7.64
C ARG A 27 -4.69 29.11 -7.33
N LEU A 28 -4.56 28.26 -6.31
CA LEU A 28 -3.32 27.53 -6.05
C LEU A 28 -3.15 26.34 -7.00
N ALA A 29 -4.24 25.82 -7.58
CA ALA A 29 -4.17 24.73 -8.53
C ALA A 29 -3.33 25.15 -9.75
N GLY A 30 -2.37 24.31 -10.14
CA GLY A 30 -1.46 24.58 -11.26
C GLY A 30 -0.33 25.57 -10.95
N LEU A 31 -0.17 26.03 -9.71
CA LEU A 31 1.02 26.78 -9.31
C LEU A 31 2.22 25.85 -9.20
N GLU A 32 3.26 26.12 -9.98
CA GLU A 32 4.57 25.48 -9.83
C GLU A 32 5.36 26.20 -8.75
N ARG A 33 5.44 25.59 -7.58
CA ARG A 33 6.19 26.10 -6.42
C ARG A 33 6.98 24.99 -5.78
N ASP A 34 8.11 25.39 -5.18
CA ASP A 34 8.98 24.52 -4.41
C ASP A 34 8.22 23.85 -3.24
N PRO A 35 8.45 22.56 -2.96
CA PRO A 35 7.86 21.84 -1.82
C PRO A 35 7.88 22.59 -0.47
N ALA A 36 9.01 23.21 -0.12
CA ALA A 36 9.14 23.91 1.16
C ALA A 36 8.27 25.16 1.23
N TRP A 37 7.89 25.74 0.07
CA TRP A 37 6.91 26.82 0.01
C TRP A 37 5.51 26.31 0.40
N TRP A 38 5.12 25.11 -0.05
CA TRP A 38 3.86 24.49 0.32
C TRP A 38 3.79 24.18 1.81
N HIS A 39 4.87 23.66 2.40
CA HIS A 39 4.93 23.44 3.85
C HIS A 39 4.64 24.75 4.63
N ARG A 40 5.27 25.87 4.25
CA ARG A 40 5.00 27.18 4.88
C ARG A 40 3.57 27.66 4.67
N LEU A 41 2.98 27.37 3.51
CA LEU A 41 1.57 27.66 3.26
C LEU A 41 0.68 26.85 4.21
N TYR A 42 0.91 25.54 4.34
CA TYR A 42 0.14 24.69 5.25
C TYR A 42 0.26 25.13 6.70
N ASP A 43 1.46 25.50 7.14
CA ASP A 43 1.69 26.09 8.46
C ASP A 43 0.86 27.36 8.67
N SER A 44 0.81 28.26 7.66
CA SER A 44 0.00 29.49 7.73
C SER A 44 -1.52 29.25 7.76
N LEU A 45 -1.98 28.08 7.30
CA LEU A 45 -3.38 27.68 7.30
C LEU A 45 -3.77 26.89 8.56
N ALA A 46 -2.81 26.61 9.45
CA ALA A 46 -3.06 25.90 10.70
C ALA A 46 -4.12 26.63 11.55
N GLY A 47 -5.11 25.89 12.04
CA GLY A 47 -6.23 26.43 12.81
C GLY A 47 -7.41 26.93 11.97
N THR A 48 -7.32 26.85 10.64
CA THR A 48 -8.47 27.06 9.76
C THR A 48 -9.40 25.84 9.78
N ASP A 49 -10.69 26.10 9.58
CA ASP A 49 -11.73 25.07 9.40
C ASP A 49 -11.35 24.06 8.29
N PRO A 50 -11.17 22.76 8.63
CA PRO A 50 -10.75 21.72 7.69
C PRO A 50 -11.63 21.59 6.44
N ASP A 51 -12.94 21.81 6.58
CA ASP A 51 -13.89 21.65 5.47
C ASP A 51 -13.62 22.64 4.33
N ARG A 52 -13.00 23.78 4.66
CA ARG A 52 -12.61 24.83 3.69
C ARG A 52 -11.29 24.55 3.00
N LEU A 53 -10.55 23.53 3.43
CA LEU A 53 -9.21 23.20 2.97
C LEU A 53 -9.15 21.89 2.16
N SER A 54 -10.29 21.28 1.88
CA SER A 54 -10.40 19.99 1.18
C SER A 54 -9.78 19.99 -0.23
N GLY A 55 -9.76 21.15 -0.91
CA GLY A 55 -9.18 21.32 -2.24
C GLY A 55 -7.70 21.73 -2.26
N LEU A 56 -7.00 21.71 -1.13
CA LEU A 56 -5.59 22.12 -1.09
C LEU A 56 -4.73 21.27 -2.03
N PRO A 57 -3.96 21.88 -2.94
CA PRO A 57 -2.98 21.14 -3.73
C PRO A 57 -1.91 20.53 -2.83
N VAL A 58 -1.49 19.31 -3.14
CA VAL A 58 -0.42 18.59 -2.46
C VAL A 58 0.67 18.23 -3.46
N PRO A 59 1.91 18.74 -3.30
CA PRO A 59 3.07 18.28 -4.05
C PRO A 59 3.33 16.82 -3.78
N LEU A 60 3.49 16.04 -4.84
CA LEU A 60 3.84 14.63 -4.76
C LEU A 60 5.36 14.47 -4.87
N ALA A 61 5.88 13.41 -4.24
CA ALA A 61 7.22 12.95 -4.53
C ALA A 61 7.32 12.57 -6.02
N GLY A 62 8.39 13.00 -6.67
CA GLY A 62 8.61 12.75 -8.09
C GLY A 62 9.43 11.48 -8.32
N ASP A 63 9.71 11.21 -9.59
CA ASP A 63 10.83 10.34 -9.92
C ASP A 63 12.14 11.02 -9.45
N PRO A 64 13.07 10.30 -8.79
CA PRO A 64 14.39 10.84 -8.45
C PRO A 64 15.14 11.49 -9.63
N GLU A 65 14.90 11.05 -10.87
CA GLU A 65 15.46 11.66 -12.08
C GLU A 65 14.85 13.03 -12.38
N ASP A 66 13.53 13.19 -12.22
CA ASP A 66 12.84 14.47 -12.37
C ASP A 66 13.31 15.48 -11.31
N GLU A 67 13.52 15.00 -10.07
CA GLU A 67 14.07 15.82 -8.98
C GLU A 67 15.51 16.26 -9.29
N ARG A 68 16.37 15.35 -9.77
CA ARG A 68 17.74 15.68 -10.23
C ARG A 68 17.78 16.66 -11.39
N ALA A 69 16.79 16.58 -12.28
CA ALA A 69 16.62 17.52 -13.39
C ALA A 69 16.07 18.89 -12.95
N GLY A 70 15.69 19.06 -11.67
CA GLY A 70 15.18 20.30 -11.11
C GLY A 70 13.77 20.65 -11.60
N ARG A 71 13.00 19.66 -12.07
CA ARG A 71 11.61 19.87 -12.50
C ARG A 71 10.73 20.04 -11.26
N PRO A 72 9.78 21.01 -11.24
CA PRO A 72 8.87 21.15 -10.11
C PRO A 72 8.04 19.88 -9.92
N PRO A 73 7.76 19.48 -8.66
CA PRO A 73 6.97 18.29 -8.38
C PRO A 73 5.55 18.44 -8.94
N ARG A 74 4.98 17.32 -9.39
CA ARG A 74 3.57 17.26 -9.77
C ARG A 74 2.72 17.51 -8.51
N THR A 75 1.63 18.25 -8.67
CA THR A 75 0.65 18.45 -7.59
C THR A 75 -0.63 17.68 -7.85
N THR A 76 -1.25 17.13 -6.82
CA THR A 76 -2.62 16.61 -6.88
C THR A 76 -3.57 17.47 -6.06
N ILE A 77 -4.87 17.43 -6.37
CA ILE A 77 -5.88 18.24 -5.69
C ILE A 77 -6.42 17.45 -4.50
N GLY A 78 -6.29 18.03 -3.32
CA GLY A 78 -6.83 17.48 -2.09
C GLY A 78 -5.87 16.50 -1.38
N PRO A 79 -5.84 16.51 -0.05
CA PRO A 79 -4.95 15.66 0.74
C PRO A 79 -5.49 14.25 1.01
N ARG A 80 -6.75 13.97 0.68
CA ARG A 80 -7.31 12.62 0.83
C ARG A 80 -6.62 11.65 -0.12
N GLN A 81 -6.42 10.41 0.35
CA GLN A 81 -5.70 9.36 -0.38
C GLN A 81 -4.23 9.68 -0.66
N ILE A 82 -3.66 10.66 0.05
CA ILE A 82 -2.23 10.94 0.03
C ILE A 82 -1.55 10.23 1.17
N LEU A 83 -0.44 9.57 0.86
CA LEU A 83 0.46 9.02 1.86
C LEU A 83 1.48 10.06 2.29
N LEU A 84 1.63 10.26 3.58
CA LEU A 84 2.64 11.14 4.16
C LEU A 84 3.90 10.33 4.45
N PRO A 85 5.07 10.77 3.94
CA PRO A 85 6.29 10.05 4.20
C PRO A 85 6.60 10.06 5.69
N LEU A 86 6.88 8.88 6.24
CA LEU A 86 7.34 8.75 7.61
C LEU A 86 8.83 9.12 7.69
N PRO A 87 9.28 9.80 8.76
CA PRO A 87 10.70 10.01 9.01
C PRO A 87 11.42 8.66 8.97
N ASP A 88 12.51 8.58 8.21
CA ASP A 88 13.39 7.41 8.09
C ASP A 88 12.82 6.15 7.42
N ALA A 89 11.52 6.09 7.07
CA ALA A 89 10.90 4.88 6.50
C ALA A 89 10.83 4.84 4.96
N LEU A 90 10.90 6.00 4.30
CA LEU A 90 10.78 6.07 2.83
C LEU A 90 12.00 6.77 2.24
N THR A 91 12.87 5.95 1.63
CA THR A 91 14.00 6.42 0.82
C THR A 91 13.60 6.46 -0.66
N GLY A 92 14.38 7.18 -1.48
CA GLY A 92 14.08 7.37 -2.91
C GLY A 92 13.70 6.10 -3.69
N PRO A 93 14.39 4.96 -3.53
CA PRO A 93 14.02 3.70 -4.20
C PRO A 93 12.63 3.18 -3.81
N VAL A 94 12.26 3.26 -2.52
CA VAL A 94 10.95 2.80 -2.04
C VAL A 94 9.85 3.74 -2.56
N LEU A 95 10.09 5.06 -2.52
CA LEU A 95 9.18 6.06 -3.09
C LEU A 95 8.93 5.85 -4.58
N ALA A 96 9.97 5.51 -5.36
CA ALA A 96 9.83 5.21 -6.78
C ALA A 96 8.93 3.99 -7.02
N ARG A 97 9.12 2.90 -6.26
CA ARG A 97 8.28 1.69 -6.36
C ARG A 97 6.82 1.98 -6.01
N LEU A 98 6.57 2.77 -4.96
CA LEU A 98 5.20 3.18 -4.59
C LEU A 98 4.54 4.04 -5.68
N SER A 99 5.30 4.92 -6.33
CA SER A 99 4.79 5.73 -7.45
C SER A 99 4.45 4.87 -8.68
N ARG A 100 5.27 3.85 -9.00
CA ARG A 100 4.99 2.86 -10.07
C ARG A 100 3.73 2.03 -9.79
N LEU A 101 3.48 1.74 -8.52
CA LEU A 101 2.21 1.15 -8.06
C LEU A 101 1.02 2.13 -8.09
N GLY A 102 1.21 3.38 -8.53
CA GLY A 102 0.15 4.40 -8.60
C GLY A 102 -0.25 5.00 -7.25
N LEU A 103 0.56 4.82 -6.19
CA LEU A 103 0.34 5.48 -4.92
C LEU A 103 0.80 6.93 -4.98
N LYS A 104 0.06 7.82 -4.33
CA LYS A 104 0.37 9.24 -4.24
C LYS A 104 1.03 9.52 -2.91
N VAL A 105 2.34 9.72 -2.90
CA VAL A 105 3.09 10.10 -1.70
C VAL A 105 3.38 11.59 -1.73
N ALA A 106 3.12 12.31 -0.64
CA ALA A 106 3.45 13.71 -0.51
C ALA A 106 4.98 13.90 -0.59
N HIS A 107 5.42 14.99 -1.23
CA HIS A 107 6.84 15.33 -1.24
C HIS A 107 7.35 15.51 0.20
N PRO A 108 8.50 14.94 0.59
CA PRO A 108 9.01 15.00 1.97
C PRO A 108 9.09 16.43 2.54
N ASP A 109 9.63 17.37 1.77
CA ASP A 109 9.72 18.79 2.16
C ASP A 109 8.37 19.54 2.24
N ALA A 110 7.28 18.93 1.75
CA ALA A 110 5.92 19.45 1.84
C ALA A 110 5.06 18.69 2.86
N ALA A 111 5.56 17.59 3.44
CA ALA A 111 4.84 16.78 4.41
C ALA A 111 4.53 17.60 5.66
N HIS A 112 3.26 17.64 6.07
CA HIS A 112 2.82 18.53 7.16
C HIS A 112 1.63 17.93 7.94
N PRO A 113 1.58 18.09 9.28
CA PRO A 113 0.49 17.55 10.11
C PRO A 113 -0.92 18.07 9.74
N LEU A 114 -1.02 19.21 9.05
CA LEU A 114 -2.29 19.68 8.52
C LEU A 114 -2.87 18.72 7.47
N LEU A 115 -2.03 18.14 6.62
CA LEU A 115 -2.48 17.21 5.58
C LEU A 115 -3.10 15.96 6.21
N GLU A 116 -2.51 15.45 7.29
CA GLU A 116 -3.03 14.33 8.07
C GLU A 116 -4.43 14.65 8.63
N LYS A 117 -4.59 15.82 9.23
CA LYS A 117 -5.90 16.31 9.72
C LYS A 117 -6.96 16.45 8.62
N LEU A 118 -6.53 16.62 7.37
CA LEU A 118 -7.40 16.73 6.20
C LEU A 118 -7.66 15.39 5.50
N GLY A 119 -7.10 14.29 6.03
CA GLY A 119 -7.34 12.93 5.56
C GLY A 119 -6.20 12.32 4.72
N ALA A 120 -5.01 12.92 4.72
CA ALA A 120 -3.81 12.19 4.32
C ALA A 120 -3.47 11.14 5.41
N LEU A 121 -2.86 10.03 5.01
CA LEU A 121 -2.52 8.94 5.91
C LEU A 121 -1.01 8.83 6.04
N PRO A 122 -0.45 8.54 7.23
CA PRO A 122 0.96 8.19 7.34
C PRO A 122 1.25 6.95 6.49
N ALA A 123 2.36 6.97 5.76
CA ALA A 123 2.83 5.87 4.92
C ALA A 123 3.44 4.73 5.76
N THR A 124 2.71 4.25 6.76
CA THR A 124 3.07 3.04 7.51
C THR A 124 3.02 1.82 6.57
N PRO A 125 3.83 0.77 6.80
CA PRO A 125 3.82 -0.43 5.98
C PRO A 125 2.40 -1.01 5.81
N ARG A 126 1.64 -1.10 6.90
CA ARG A 126 0.24 -1.58 6.87
C ARG A 126 -0.71 -0.65 6.10
N ALA A 127 -0.56 0.68 6.24
CA ALA A 127 -1.38 1.63 5.48
C ALA A 127 -1.10 1.57 3.97
N VAL A 128 0.16 1.38 3.57
CA VAL A 128 0.54 1.20 2.17
C VAL A 128 -0.05 -0.11 1.63
N LEU A 129 0.14 -1.21 2.35
CA LEU A 129 -0.29 -2.55 1.95
C LEU A 129 -1.80 -2.65 1.74
N THR A 130 -2.58 -1.97 2.59
CA THR A 130 -4.06 -1.99 2.53
C THR A 130 -4.65 -1.06 1.46
N THR A 131 -3.81 -0.35 0.68
CA THR A 131 -4.30 0.50 -0.40
C THR A 131 -4.93 -0.33 -1.53
N PRO A 132 -5.97 0.19 -2.21
CA PRO A 132 -6.58 -0.48 -3.36
C PRO A 132 -5.59 -0.81 -4.47
N GLN A 133 -4.58 0.05 -4.67
CA GLN A 133 -3.54 -0.15 -5.68
C GLN A 133 -2.68 -1.37 -5.39
N VAL A 134 -2.19 -1.52 -4.15
CA VAL A 134 -1.37 -2.68 -3.78
C VAL A 134 -2.20 -3.96 -3.83
N ARG A 135 -3.45 -3.92 -3.36
CA ARG A 135 -4.37 -5.06 -3.46
C ARG A 135 -4.62 -5.48 -4.91
N ALA A 136 -4.83 -4.52 -5.82
CA ALA A 136 -5.00 -4.80 -7.24
C ALA A 136 -3.72 -5.36 -7.89
N ALA A 137 -2.55 -4.82 -7.52
CA ALA A 137 -1.26 -5.31 -8.01
C ALA A 137 -1.01 -6.76 -7.57
N VAL A 138 -1.30 -7.11 -6.32
CA VAL A 138 -1.19 -8.48 -5.81
C VAL A 138 -2.17 -9.41 -6.52
N ALA A 139 -3.43 -9.02 -6.67
CA ALA A 139 -4.43 -9.83 -7.36
C ALA A 139 -4.07 -10.11 -8.83
N GLY A 140 -3.41 -9.17 -9.52
CA GLY A 140 -2.93 -9.34 -10.89
C GLY A 140 -1.48 -9.82 -11.01
N SER A 141 -0.85 -10.25 -9.92
CA SER A 141 0.60 -10.52 -9.90
C SER A 141 1.02 -11.73 -10.72
N LEU A 142 0.17 -12.75 -10.84
CA LEU A 142 0.43 -13.90 -11.73
C LEU A 142 0.47 -13.51 -13.21
N ASP A 143 -0.41 -12.57 -13.61
CA ASP A 143 -0.53 -12.13 -15.00
C ASP A 143 0.42 -10.97 -15.34
N ALA A 144 1.24 -10.51 -14.39
CA ALA A 144 2.06 -9.31 -14.54
C ALA A 144 3.05 -9.39 -15.71
N GLY A 145 3.51 -10.60 -16.05
CA GLY A 145 4.41 -10.84 -17.20
C GLY A 145 3.73 -10.82 -18.57
N GLU A 146 2.40 -10.84 -18.64
CA GLU A 146 1.66 -10.83 -19.91
C GLU A 146 1.37 -9.41 -20.43
N ILE A 147 1.36 -8.43 -19.53
CA ILE A 147 1.06 -7.03 -19.83
C ILE A 147 2.38 -6.27 -20.02
N TRP A 148 2.63 -5.81 -21.25
CA TRP A 148 3.79 -4.98 -21.55
C TRP A 148 3.53 -3.53 -21.09
N ASP A 149 3.68 -3.28 -19.80
CA ASP A 149 3.74 -1.94 -19.20
C ASP A 149 5.16 -1.71 -18.64
N GLU A 150 5.97 -0.91 -19.35
CA GLU A 150 7.35 -0.62 -18.96
C GLU A 150 7.45 0.12 -17.61
N ASP A 151 6.37 0.78 -17.19
CA ASP A 151 6.33 1.56 -15.95
C ASP A 151 5.84 0.73 -14.74
N ALA A 152 5.17 -0.41 -14.96
CA ALA A 152 4.67 -1.29 -13.90
C ALA A 152 5.81 -2.07 -13.22
N LEU A 153 5.65 -2.43 -11.94
CA LEU A 153 6.59 -3.35 -11.28
C LEU A 153 6.46 -4.73 -11.94
N ASP A 154 7.61 -5.37 -12.18
CA ASP A 154 7.60 -6.80 -12.51
C ASP A 154 7.21 -7.66 -11.29
N GLY A 155 6.99 -8.96 -11.50
CA GLY A 155 6.55 -9.88 -10.46
C GLY A 155 7.52 -9.96 -9.27
N ASP A 156 8.83 -9.97 -9.54
CA ASP A 156 9.87 -10.07 -8.52
C ASP A 156 9.97 -8.77 -7.70
N GLU A 157 9.93 -7.60 -8.37
CA GLU A 157 9.92 -6.29 -7.72
C GLU A 157 8.67 -6.12 -6.84
N LEU A 158 7.51 -6.59 -7.31
CA LEU A 158 6.27 -6.58 -6.55
C LEU A 158 6.37 -7.51 -5.32
N ALA A 159 6.79 -8.76 -5.50
CA ALA A 159 6.97 -9.72 -4.41
C ALA A 159 7.92 -9.19 -3.34
N GLU A 160 9.08 -8.66 -3.73
CA GLU A 160 10.04 -8.05 -2.80
C GLU A 160 9.43 -6.87 -2.04
N THR A 161 8.65 -6.03 -2.73
CA THR A 161 7.99 -4.87 -2.13
C THR A 161 6.92 -5.30 -1.12
N VAL A 162 6.07 -6.25 -1.48
CA VAL A 162 5.00 -6.76 -0.60
C VAL A 162 5.59 -7.48 0.60
N LEU A 163 6.56 -8.39 0.41
CA LEU A 163 7.22 -9.10 1.51
C LEU A 163 7.95 -8.13 2.47
N THR A 164 8.54 -7.05 1.95
CA THR A 164 9.09 -5.97 2.78
C THR A 164 8.00 -5.32 3.63
N LEU A 165 6.88 -4.92 3.01
CA LEU A 165 5.77 -4.27 3.72
C LEU A 165 5.14 -5.19 4.76
N VAL A 166 4.98 -6.47 4.46
CA VAL A 166 4.43 -7.50 5.36
C VAL A 166 5.34 -7.69 6.57
N ARG A 167 6.65 -7.84 6.34
CA ARG A 167 7.65 -7.92 7.42
C ARG A 167 7.64 -6.68 8.30
N ASP A 168 7.69 -5.49 7.70
CA ASP A 168 7.79 -4.23 8.42
C ASP A 168 6.45 -3.82 9.08
N ALA A 169 5.33 -4.39 8.63
CA ALA A 169 4.03 -4.32 9.30
C ALA A 169 3.86 -5.34 10.43
N GLU A 170 4.80 -6.27 10.59
CA GLU A 170 4.75 -7.39 11.54
C GLU A 170 3.43 -8.19 11.42
N LEU A 171 2.99 -8.47 10.19
CA LEU A 171 1.75 -9.21 9.98
C LEU A 171 1.87 -10.65 10.49
N ALA A 172 0.80 -11.12 11.12
CA ALA A 172 0.63 -12.53 11.44
C ALA A 172 -0.07 -13.28 10.29
N PRO A 173 0.13 -14.60 10.17
CA PRO A 173 -0.67 -15.43 9.26
C PRO A 173 -2.17 -15.22 9.47
N GLY A 174 -2.90 -14.97 8.38
CA GLY A 174 -4.34 -14.73 8.38
C GLY A 174 -4.78 -13.28 8.67
N ASP A 175 -3.86 -12.36 8.96
CA ASP A 175 -4.20 -10.93 9.13
C ASP A 175 -4.80 -10.31 7.85
N GLU A 176 -4.28 -10.69 6.69
CA GLU A 176 -4.67 -10.16 5.38
C GLU A 176 -4.74 -11.32 4.35
N PRO A 177 -5.81 -12.15 4.36
CA PRO A 177 -5.90 -13.38 3.56
C PRO A 177 -5.70 -13.20 2.04
N TRP A 178 -6.07 -12.03 1.51
CA TRP A 178 -5.90 -11.69 0.09
C TRP A 178 -4.43 -11.68 -0.37
N LEU A 179 -3.46 -11.66 0.55
CA LEU A 179 -2.04 -11.80 0.21
C LEU A 179 -1.69 -13.18 -0.34
N GLY A 180 -2.56 -14.19 -0.14
CA GLY A 180 -2.42 -15.52 -0.74
C GLY A 180 -2.36 -15.52 -2.26
N ALA A 181 -2.88 -14.47 -2.91
CA ALA A 181 -2.82 -14.30 -4.36
C ALA A 181 -1.47 -13.77 -4.88
N LEU A 182 -0.53 -13.40 -4.00
CA LEU A 182 0.78 -12.90 -4.42
C LEU A 182 1.56 -14.00 -5.16
N ALA A 183 1.91 -13.75 -6.41
CA ALA A 183 2.78 -14.62 -7.18
C ALA A 183 4.19 -14.66 -6.55
N LEU A 184 4.61 -15.86 -6.17
CA LEU A 184 5.94 -16.17 -5.67
C LEU A 184 6.52 -17.34 -6.49
N PRO A 185 7.85 -17.42 -6.66
CA PRO A 185 8.45 -18.54 -7.34
C PRO A 185 8.31 -19.83 -6.52
N ASP A 186 7.94 -20.91 -7.20
CA ASP A 186 8.00 -22.27 -6.67
C ASP A 186 9.41 -22.87 -6.77
N GLU A 187 9.56 -24.14 -6.40
CA GLU A 187 10.83 -24.88 -6.44
C GLU A 187 11.45 -25.05 -7.84
N ASP A 188 10.65 -24.88 -8.89
CA ASP A 188 11.10 -24.88 -10.29
C ASP A 188 11.35 -23.45 -10.82
N GLY A 189 11.03 -22.42 -10.01
CA GLY A 189 11.13 -21.01 -10.37
C GLY A 189 9.94 -20.47 -11.16
N GLU A 190 8.86 -21.24 -11.27
CA GLU A 190 7.63 -20.82 -11.93
C GLU A 190 6.75 -20.02 -10.95
N PRO A 191 6.05 -18.96 -11.40
CA PRO A 191 5.21 -18.15 -10.52
C PRO A 191 3.94 -18.90 -10.12
N ALA A 192 3.71 -19.03 -8.81
CA ALA A 192 2.50 -19.62 -8.23
C ALA A 192 1.93 -18.72 -7.12
N PRO A 193 0.62 -18.79 -6.81
CA PRO A 193 0.04 -18.03 -5.71
C PRO A 193 0.66 -18.45 -4.37
N ALA A 194 1.02 -17.49 -3.52
CA ALA A 194 1.62 -17.74 -2.21
C ALA A 194 0.79 -18.70 -1.36
N GLY A 195 -0.54 -18.62 -1.42
CA GLY A 195 -1.47 -19.50 -0.70
C GLY A 195 -1.47 -20.96 -1.16
N GLU A 196 -0.89 -21.25 -2.32
CA GLU A 196 -0.78 -22.59 -2.90
C GLU A 196 0.63 -23.19 -2.72
N LEU A 197 1.56 -22.42 -2.16
CA LEU A 197 2.93 -22.85 -1.91
C LEU A 197 3.12 -23.39 -0.50
N VAL A 198 4.00 -24.37 -0.39
CA VAL A 198 4.38 -24.96 0.90
C VAL A 198 5.78 -24.51 1.30
N LEU A 199 5.95 -24.09 2.55
CA LEU A 199 7.25 -23.67 3.06
C LEU A 199 8.20 -24.88 3.15
N PRO A 200 9.39 -24.85 2.50
CA PRO A 200 10.36 -25.94 2.56
C PRO A 200 10.76 -26.31 3.99
N GLY A 201 10.77 -27.60 4.29
CA GLY A 201 11.18 -28.14 5.60
C GLY A 201 10.19 -27.91 6.74
N SER A 202 9.04 -27.27 6.47
CA SER A 202 7.99 -27.03 7.47
C SER A 202 7.32 -28.32 7.96
N PRO A 203 6.65 -28.31 9.13
CA PRO A 203 5.87 -29.45 9.60
C PRO A 203 4.83 -29.95 8.58
N PHE A 204 4.17 -29.04 7.85
CA PHE A 204 3.22 -29.41 6.81
C PHE A 204 3.90 -30.14 5.63
N ALA A 205 5.05 -29.64 5.17
CA ALA A 205 5.83 -30.29 4.10
C ALA A 205 6.23 -31.74 4.42
N GLN A 206 6.39 -32.08 5.71
CA GLN A 206 6.81 -33.44 6.13
C GLN A 206 5.68 -34.47 6.10
N VAL A 207 4.42 -34.03 6.04
CA VAL A 207 3.23 -34.90 6.10
C VAL A 207 2.39 -34.84 4.82
N MET A 208 2.57 -33.81 4.02
CA MET A 208 2.00 -33.69 2.68
C MET A 208 2.46 -34.84 1.77
N ARG A 209 1.58 -35.30 0.88
CA ARG A 209 1.96 -36.25 -0.17
C ARG A 209 2.91 -35.59 -1.16
N GLU A 210 3.88 -36.35 -1.66
CA GLU A 210 4.82 -35.88 -2.68
C GLU A 210 4.07 -35.44 -3.95
N GLY A 211 4.35 -34.22 -4.41
CA GLY A 211 3.74 -33.65 -5.61
C GLY A 211 2.30 -33.15 -5.47
N GLU A 212 1.76 -33.07 -4.26
CA GLU A 212 0.40 -32.55 -4.03
C GLU A 212 0.35 -31.02 -4.19
N LEU A 213 1.29 -30.31 -3.56
CA LEU A 213 1.50 -28.87 -3.70
C LEU A 213 2.98 -28.60 -3.94
N ALA A 214 3.27 -27.54 -4.67
CA ALA A 214 4.64 -27.11 -4.94
C ALA A 214 5.27 -26.49 -3.67
N LEU A 215 6.57 -26.72 -3.48
CA LEU A 215 7.33 -26.00 -2.47
C LEU A 215 7.61 -24.57 -2.96
N ALA A 216 7.65 -23.61 -2.04
CA ALA A 216 8.19 -22.29 -2.34
C ALA A 216 9.69 -22.40 -2.65
N ASP A 217 10.20 -21.55 -3.53
CA ASP A 217 11.63 -21.47 -3.85
C ASP A 217 12.50 -21.43 -2.57
N GLN A 218 13.56 -22.24 -2.56
CA GLN A 218 14.43 -22.38 -1.38
C GLN A 218 15.23 -21.09 -1.11
N GLU A 219 15.67 -20.37 -2.15
CA GLU A 219 16.43 -19.13 -1.96
C GLU A 219 15.53 -18.02 -1.39
N LEU A 220 14.28 -17.94 -1.85
CA LEU A 220 13.24 -17.07 -1.30
C LEU A 220 12.97 -17.40 0.17
N ALA A 221 12.78 -18.68 0.50
CA ALA A 221 12.55 -19.15 1.87
C ALA A 221 13.71 -18.82 2.80
N ASP A 222 14.95 -19.05 2.38
CA ASP A 222 16.16 -18.72 3.15
C ASP A 222 16.30 -17.21 3.38
N ARG A 223 15.92 -16.41 2.39
CA ARG A 223 16.04 -14.94 2.44
C ARG A 223 15.00 -14.28 3.35
N TRP A 224 13.74 -14.69 3.24
CA TRP A 224 12.63 -14.04 3.94
C TRP A 224 12.25 -14.71 5.26
N GLY A 225 12.54 -16.00 5.39
CA GLY A 225 12.14 -16.80 6.53
C GLY A 225 10.62 -17.05 6.59
N GLU A 226 10.22 -17.81 7.61
CA GLU A 226 8.84 -18.28 7.78
C GLU A 226 7.82 -17.14 7.96
N GLY A 227 8.15 -16.10 8.73
CA GLY A 227 7.19 -15.07 9.15
C GLY A 227 6.51 -14.34 7.97
N PRO A 228 7.26 -13.62 7.12
CA PRO A 228 6.67 -12.90 5.98
C PRO A 228 5.99 -13.83 4.97
N LEU A 229 6.53 -15.03 4.71
CA LEU A 229 5.97 -15.97 3.76
C LEU A 229 4.62 -16.54 4.25
N THR A 230 4.55 -16.97 5.51
CA THR A 230 3.30 -17.48 6.10
C THR A 230 2.26 -16.37 6.30
N ALA A 231 2.70 -15.12 6.54
CA ALA A 231 1.81 -13.96 6.54
C ALA A 231 1.20 -13.67 5.16
N CYS A 232 1.90 -14.02 4.07
CA CYS A 232 1.36 -14.00 2.71
C CYS A 232 0.55 -15.26 2.35
N GLY A 233 0.42 -16.25 3.24
CA GLY A 233 -0.37 -17.46 3.00
C GLY A 233 0.42 -18.71 2.65
N VAL A 234 1.76 -18.65 2.55
CA VAL A 234 2.58 -19.85 2.34
C VAL A 234 2.36 -20.84 3.48
N LEU A 235 2.04 -22.09 3.13
CA LEU A 235 1.62 -23.12 4.06
C LEU A 235 2.83 -23.71 4.81
N ALA A 236 2.91 -23.48 6.11
CA ALA A 236 3.93 -24.08 6.99
C ALA A 236 3.37 -25.06 8.03
N THR A 237 2.10 -24.89 8.38
CA THR A 237 1.38 -25.68 9.38
C THR A 237 -0.08 -25.78 8.98
N PHE A 238 -0.82 -26.68 9.63
CA PHE A 238 -2.27 -26.76 9.50
C PHE A 238 -2.95 -25.51 10.06
N ALA A 239 -3.88 -24.96 9.29
CA ALA A 239 -4.79 -23.96 9.80
C ALA A 239 -5.86 -24.58 10.70
N LEU A 240 -6.29 -23.83 11.71
CA LEU A 240 -7.32 -24.27 12.65
C LEU A 240 -8.67 -23.68 12.24
N VAL A 241 -9.48 -24.48 11.55
CA VAL A 241 -10.88 -24.14 11.26
C VAL A 241 -11.72 -24.29 12.52
N ARG A 242 -12.46 -23.24 12.88
CA ARG A 242 -13.42 -23.27 13.99
C ARG A 242 -14.81 -22.94 13.46
N ALA A 243 -15.71 -23.90 13.57
CA ALA A 243 -17.11 -23.70 13.26
C ALA A 243 -17.97 -23.97 14.50
N THR A 244 -19.07 -23.24 14.62
CA THR A 244 -20.07 -23.40 15.69
C THR A 244 -21.41 -23.78 15.08
N ASP A 245 -22.16 -24.64 15.77
CA ASP A 245 -23.50 -25.08 15.36
C ASP A 245 -23.56 -25.83 14.01
N VAL A 246 -22.45 -26.42 13.58
CA VAL A 246 -22.36 -27.33 12.42
C VAL A 246 -21.66 -28.63 12.83
N VAL A 247 -21.97 -29.72 12.11
CA VAL A 247 -21.17 -30.95 12.19
C VAL A 247 -19.93 -30.71 11.34
N LEU A 248 -18.74 -30.86 11.91
CA LEU A 248 -17.48 -30.82 11.17
C LEU A 248 -17.31 -32.18 10.48
N ASP A 249 -18.10 -32.43 9.43
CA ASP A 249 -17.86 -33.50 8.48
C ASP A 249 -17.06 -32.91 7.31
N PRO A 250 -15.82 -33.37 7.02
CA PRO A 250 -15.02 -32.84 5.92
C PRO A 250 -15.75 -32.95 4.57
N ASP A 251 -16.60 -33.96 4.37
CA ASP A 251 -17.39 -34.13 3.15
C ASP A 251 -18.53 -33.10 3.02
N GLU A 252 -18.90 -32.41 4.11
CA GLU A 252 -19.94 -31.37 4.14
C GLU A 252 -19.36 -29.94 4.10
N LEU A 253 -18.04 -29.78 4.13
CA LEU A 253 -17.38 -28.48 4.07
C LEU A 253 -17.02 -28.13 2.61
N GLU A 254 -17.85 -27.30 1.97
CA GLU A 254 -17.57 -26.78 0.63
C GLU A 254 -16.55 -25.62 0.69
N PRO A 255 -15.56 -25.59 -0.23
CA PRO A 255 -14.67 -24.44 -0.38
C PRO A 255 -15.43 -23.15 -0.67
N ARG A 256 -14.87 -21.99 -0.26
CA ARG A 256 -15.52 -20.70 -0.50
C ARG A 256 -15.32 -20.28 -1.95
N ASP A 257 -16.38 -19.75 -2.57
CA ASP A 257 -16.32 -19.09 -3.88
C ASP A 257 -15.72 -17.68 -3.72
N SER A 258 -14.38 -17.62 -3.64
CA SER A 258 -13.62 -16.38 -3.49
C SER A 258 -12.37 -16.38 -4.36
N ASP A 259 -11.85 -15.18 -4.65
CA ASP A 259 -10.72 -15.00 -5.57
C ASP A 259 -9.36 -15.47 -4.99
N PHE A 260 -9.30 -15.92 -3.73
CA PHE A 260 -8.09 -16.40 -3.06
C PHE A 260 -8.44 -17.41 -1.96
N ALA A 261 -7.54 -18.36 -1.69
CA ALA A 261 -7.72 -19.31 -0.59
C ALA A 261 -7.70 -18.59 0.76
N GLU A 262 -8.79 -18.69 1.53
CA GLU A 262 -8.82 -18.21 2.90
C GLU A 262 -8.20 -19.26 3.85
N PRO A 263 -7.54 -18.84 4.95
CA PRO A 263 -6.82 -19.76 5.82
C PRO A 263 -7.72 -20.80 6.50
N ASP A 264 -9.03 -20.57 6.59
CA ASP A 264 -10.00 -21.54 7.09
C ASP A 264 -10.81 -22.24 6.00
N ASP A 265 -10.36 -22.16 4.73
CA ASP A 265 -11.00 -22.83 3.62
C ASP A 265 -10.79 -24.36 3.70
N ALA A 266 -11.89 -25.10 3.57
CA ALA A 266 -11.90 -26.54 3.66
C ALA A 266 -11.17 -27.23 2.50
N GLY A 267 -11.02 -26.58 1.35
CA GLY A 267 -10.27 -27.14 0.21
C GLY A 267 -8.80 -27.47 0.53
N LEU A 268 -8.23 -26.84 1.55
CA LEU A 268 -6.86 -27.14 2.03
C LEU A 268 -6.75 -28.50 2.76
N LEU A 269 -7.87 -29.11 3.15
CA LEU A 269 -7.88 -30.37 3.90
C LEU A 269 -7.71 -31.60 3.00
N ASP A 270 -7.99 -31.49 1.70
CA ASP A 270 -7.92 -32.61 0.74
C ASP A 270 -6.47 -33.07 0.45
N ALA A 271 -5.50 -32.17 0.68
CA ALA A 271 -4.07 -32.40 0.41
C ALA A 271 -3.37 -33.33 1.43
N VAL A 272 -4.07 -33.73 2.51
CA VAL A 272 -3.48 -34.47 3.64
C VAL A 272 -3.90 -35.95 3.59
N ASP A 273 -2.96 -36.88 3.76
CA ASP A 273 -3.27 -38.30 3.94
C ASP A 273 -3.63 -38.57 5.41
N VAL A 274 -4.79 -39.18 5.67
CA VAL A 274 -5.27 -39.58 7.01
C VAL A 274 -5.15 -41.08 7.20
#